data_AF-A0A1S4E6C3-F1
#
_entry.id   AF-A0A1S4E6C3-F1
#
_cell.length_a   1.000
_cell.length_b   1.000
_cell.length_c   1.000
_cell.angle_alpha   90.00
_cell.angle_beta   90.00
_cell.angle_gamma   90.00
#
_symmetry.space_group_name_H-M   'P 1'
#
loop_
_entity.id
_entity.type
_entity.pdbx_description
1 polymer ?
#
loop_
_entity_poly.entity_id
_entity_poly.type
_entity_poly.pdbx_seq_one_letter_code
_entity_poly.pdbx_strand_id
1 'polypeptide(L)'
;MVGCGKRHEKNIVKCKTGNEFQLEDEVGPLYEFQCSDLPTSILKRTGLCSLNKTQLTAGFQVLNQFIPMIEICFDELRLRTLYTKHTITPDIQGRQINFPRKFFVEDEFFKNVSVSRIYSKNRQTQIISESISTFSKMLCSYGKYHCDISYEFFKNVSVSRIYSKNRQTQIISEILQSTFQYFPRCCVRMANIIVISAVDNSNLDSSVFLSSDEFFKNVSVSRIYSKNRQTQIISEILQSRDLLEKYAGDDNIARGHLTPKGDFIYGAEQMATFYYVNAAPQWHKFNAGNWNDIEESVRRLAIKRKLALTVYTGSYGVVYYPDKNNINRGIYLAKDKKNQYIFPVPNLFWKVVHEPRTQAGIALVGHNNLYWVNETDILCPDVSSQVPWLSWERTNVKKGFAYACEVDTFRRKIGYLPKFTVSKLLV
;
A
#
# COMPACT_ATOMS: atom_id res chain seq x y z
N MET A 1 16.17 -14.45 -13.60
CA MET A 1 15.92 -15.80 -14.16
C MET A 1 14.60 -16.29 -13.59
N VAL A 2 13.66 -16.65 -14.46
CA VAL A 2 12.38 -17.29 -14.14
C VAL A 2 12.71 -18.76 -13.89
N GLY A 3 12.54 -19.25 -12.66
CA GLY A 3 12.85 -20.64 -12.32
C GLY A 3 11.76 -21.59 -12.81
N CYS A 4 12.15 -22.69 -13.46
CA CYS A 4 11.31 -23.77 -13.96
C CYS A 4 10.72 -24.62 -12.81
N GLY A 5 9.74 -24.09 -12.07
CA GLY A 5 8.87 -24.89 -11.19
C GLY A 5 7.64 -25.41 -11.93
N LYS A 6 7.01 -26.47 -11.42
CA LYS A 6 5.68 -26.91 -11.92
C LYS A 6 4.64 -25.87 -11.51
N ARG A 7 3.82 -25.47 -12.47
CA ARG A 7 2.77 -24.45 -12.27
C ARG A 7 1.47 -25.13 -11.90
N HIS A 8 0.85 -24.64 -10.83
CA HIS A 8 -0.43 -25.14 -10.34
C HIS A 8 -1.48 -24.02 -10.30
N GLU A 9 -2.73 -24.36 -10.65
CA GLU A 9 -3.87 -23.44 -10.57
C GLU A 9 -4.40 -23.30 -9.13
N LYS A 10 -4.49 -24.39 -8.36
CA LYS A 10 -5.05 -24.37 -7.00
C LYS A 10 -4.56 -25.57 -6.22
N ASN A 11 -3.82 -25.36 -5.12
CA ASN A 11 -3.22 -26.47 -4.42
C ASN A 11 -2.82 -26.12 -2.96
N ILE A 12 -2.92 -27.09 -2.04
CA ILE A 12 -2.45 -26.94 -0.66
C ILE A 12 -1.09 -27.62 -0.54
N VAL A 13 -0.06 -26.80 -0.36
CA VAL A 13 1.28 -27.29 -0.07
C VAL A 13 1.42 -27.46 1.45
N LYS A 14 1.73 -28.68 1.91
CA LYS A 14 1.90 -29.00 3.33
C LYS A 14 3.37 -29.08 3.70
N CYS A 15 3.80 -28.43 4.77
CA CYS A 15 5.15 -28.64 5.31
C CYS A 15 5.25 -30.07 5.84
N LYS A 16 6.17 -30.87 5.30
CA LYS A 16 6.44 -32.24 5.76
C LYS A 16 7.47 -32.22 6.86
N THR A 17 8.70 -31.79 6.54
CA THR A 17 9.82 -31.67 7.49
C THR A 17 10.85 -30.67 7.00
N GLY A 18 11.34 -29.79 7.86
CA GLY A 18 12.42 -28.86 7.52
C GLY A 18 12.06 -27.96 6.33
N ASN A 19 12.79 -28.12 5.22
CA ASN A 19 12.56 -27.41 3.96
C ASN A 19 11.76 -28.23 2.93
N GLU A 20 11.27 -29.40 3.29
CA GLU A 20 10.48 -30.27 2.40
C GLU A 20 8.99 -30.01 2.56
N PHE A 21 8.36 -29.78 1.43
CA PHE A 21 6.95 -29.51 1.29
C PHE A 21 6.34 -30.57 0.39
N GLN A 22 5.16 -31.02 0.77
CA GLN A 22 4.38 -32.01 0.04
C GLN A 22 3.23 -31.33 -0.68
N LEU A 23 3.13 -31.59 -1.97
CA LEU A 23 1.96 -31.29 -2.77
C LEU A 23 1.48 -32.56 -3.45
N GLU A 24 0.30 -33.05 -3.04
CA GLU A 24 -0.21 -34.36 -3.47
C GLU A 24 0.83 -35.45 -3.19
N ASP A 25 1.35 -36.12 -4.22
CA ASP A 25 2.38 -37.17 -4.11
C ASP A 25 3.81 -36.62 -4.29
N GLU A 26 3.97 -35.35 -4.65
CA GLU A 26 5.27 -34.73 -4.87
C GLU A 26 5.82 -34.14 -3.57
N VAL A 27 7.10 -34.38 -3.30
CA VAL A 27 7.82 -33.80 -2.16
C VAL A 27 9.03 -33.05 -2.70
N GLY A 28 9.13 -31.78 -2.35
CA GLY A 28 10.22 -30.92 -2.79
C GLY A 28 10.29 -29.63 -1.98
N PRO A 29 11.33 -28.82 -2.18
CA PRO A 29 11.41 -27.50 -1.56
C PRO A 29 10.34 -26.55 -2.10
N LEU A 30 9.90 -25.60 -1.27
CA LEU A 30 8.77 -24.72 -1.57
C LEU A 30 8.89 -23.97 -2.91
N TYR A 31 10.11 -23.65 -3.36
CA TYR A 31 10.34 -22.90 -4.60
C TYR A 31 10.00 -23.70 -5.87
N GLU A 32 9.85 -25.02 -5.78
CA GLU A 32 9.45 -25.89 -6.91
C GLU A 32 7.95 -25.83 -7.16
N PHE A 33 7.17 -25.45 -6.15
CA PHE A 33 5.72 -25.28 -6.24
C PHE A 33 5.40 -23.81 -6.49
N GLN A 34 5.13 -23.47 -7.76
CA GLN A 34 4.81 -22.10 -8.16
C GLN A 34 3.35 -21.99 -8.61
N CYS A 35 2.70 -20.90 -8.26
CA CYS A 35 1.37 -20.61 -8.81
C CYS A 35 1.47 -20.14 -10.26
N SER A 36 0.49 -20.54 -11.07
CA SER A 36 0.30 -20.03 -12.43
C SER A 36 0.08 -18.51 -12.43
N ASP A 37 -0.66 -18.01 -11.44
CA ASP A 37 -1.00 -16.60 -11.27
C ASP A 37 -0.81 -16.14 -9.82
N LEU A 38 -0.62 -14.82 -9.64
CA LEU A 38 -0.57 -14.23 -8.31
C LEU A 38 -1.95 -14.31 -7.64
N PRO A 39 -2.03 -14.69 -6.36
CA PRO A 39 -3.29 -14.64 -5.64
C PRO A 39 -3.83 -13.22 -5.60
N THR A 40 -5.12 -13.08 -5.90
CA THR A 40 -5.82 -11.80 -5.86
C THR A 40 -6.47 -11.62 -4.49
N SER A 41 -6.21 -10.49 -3.85
CA SER A 41 -6.87 -10.14 -2.61
C SER A 41 -8.31 -9.72 -2.84
N ILE A 42 -9.10 -9.82 -1.78
CA ILE A 42 -10.48 -9.38 -1.76
C ILE A 42 -10.72 -8.47 -0.55
N LEU A 43 -11.72 -7.61 -0.65
CA LEU A 43 -12.17 -6.74 0.43
C LEU A 43 -13.58 -7.17 0.86
N LYS A 44 -13.73 -7.53 2.14
CA LYS A 44 -15.00 -7.96 2.73
C LYS A 44 -15.49 -6.97 3.77
N ARG A 45 -16.80 -6.73 3.84
CA ARG A 45 -17.43 -6.15 5.02
C ARG A 45 -17.52 -7.23 6.09
N THR A 46 -17.02 -6.91 7.28
CA THR A 46 -16.87 -7.89 8.38
C THR A 46 -17.56 -7.46 9.67
N GLY A 47 -18.15 -6.27 9.71
CA GLY A 47 -18.97 -5.82 10.83
C GLY A 47 -18.89 -4.31 11.05
N LEU A 48 -18.91 -3.93 12.32
CA LEU A 48 -18.75 -2.55 12.77
C LEU A 48 -17.43 -2.38 13.55
N CYS A 49 -16.87 -1.19 13.49
CA CYS A 49 -15.70 -0.75 14.23
C CYS A 49 -16.01 0.52 15.04
N SER A 50 -14.98 1.14 15.62
CA SER A 50 -15.08 2.34 16.44
C SER A 50 -16.05 3.39 15.89
N LEU A 51 -16.83 4.01 16.77
CA LEU A 51 -17.87 5.00 16.42
C LEU A 51 -18.95 4.45 15.48
N ASN A 52 -19.27 3.15 15.59
CA ASN A 52 -20.23 2.43 14.74
C ASN A 52 -19.95 2.63 13.24
N LYS A 53 -18.67 2.69 12.86
CA LYS A 53 -18.23 2.76 11.47
C LYS A 53 -18.08 1.38 10.86
N THR A 54 -17.84 1.32 9.57
CA THR A 54 -17.78 0.06 8.83
C THR A 54 -16.44 -0.62 9.04
N GLN A 55 -16.46 -1.87 9.51
CA GLN A 55 -15.27 -2.72 9.54
C GLN A 55 -15.13 -3.47 8.21
N LEU A 56 -14.09 -3.14 7.46
CA LEU A 56 -13.66 -3.85 6.27
C LEU A 56 -12.44 -4.71 6.59
N THR A 57 -12.27 -5.81 5.87
CA THR A 57 -11.09 -6.64 5.96
C THR A 57 -10.59 -6.99 4.56
N ALA A 58 -9.35 -6.59 4.26
CA ALA A 58 -8.64 -7.03 3.07
C ALA A 58 -7.89 -8.33 3.39
N GLY A 59 -7.91 -9.30 2.48
CA GLY A 59 -7.28 -10.59 2.69
C GLY A 59 -7.40 -11.49 1.47
N PHE A 60 -7.17 -12.80 1.65
CA PHE A 60 -7.22 -13.78 0.58
C PHE A 60 -8.27 -14.84 0.88
N GLN A 61 -9.13 -15.13 -0.11
CA GLN A 61 -9.98 -16.31 -0.04
C GLN A 61 -9.19 -17.51 -0.54
N VAL A 62 -9.04 -18.48 0.35
CA VAL A 62 -8.41 -19.76 0.07
C VAL A 62 -9.45 -20.84 0.26
N LEU A 63 -9.89 -21.50 -0.81
CA LEU A 63 -10.91 -22.55 -0.69
C LEU A 63 -12.10 -22.00 0.13
N ASN A 64 -12.39 -22.62 1.28
CA ASN A 64 -13.49 -22.25 2.17
C ASN A 64 -13.02 -21.38 3.36
N GLN A 65 -11.76 -20.95 3.39
CA GLN A 65 -11.18 -20.16 4.46
C GLN A 65 -10.76 -18.77 3.96
N PHE A 66 -11.19 -17.74 4.68
CA PHE A 66 -10.71 -16.38 4.45
C PHE A 66 -9.52 -16.09 5.37
N ILE A 67 -8.39 -15.67 4.80
CA ILE A 67 -7.20 -15.28 5.53
C ILE A 67 -7.16 -13.74 5.60
N PRO A 68 -7.47 -13.14 6.76
CA PRO A 68 -7.46 -11.69 6.93
C PRO A 68 -6.04 -11.17 6.98
N MET A 69 -5.81 -10.00 6.38
CA MET A 69 -4.49 -9.37 6.28
C MET A 69 -4.49 -7.94 6.82
N ILE A 70 -5.49 -7.12 6.43
CA ILE A 70 -5.65 -5.74 6.88
C ILE A 70 -7.06 -5.53 7.38
N GLU A 71 -7.21 -5.14 8.64
CA GLU A 71 -8.46 -4.64 9.20
C GLU A 71 -8.54 -3.13 8.93
N ILE A 72 -9.69 -2.62 8.47
CA ILE A 72 -9.87 -1.22 8.06
C ILE A 72 -11.18 -0.70 8.66
N CYS A 73 -11.10 0.36 9.46
CA CYS A 73 -12.26 1.04 10.02
C CYS A 73 -12.60 2.28 9.18
N PHE A 74 -13.68 2.21 8.41
CA PHE A 74 -14.01 3.18 7.36
C PHE A 74 -15.30 3.97 7.65
N ASP A 75 -15.22 5.31 7.61
CA ASP A 75 -16.36 6.23 7.72
C ASP A 75 -16.91 6.55 6.34
N GLU A 76 -17.88 5.74 5.88
CA GLU A 76 -18.50 5.87 4.55
C GLU A 76 -19.14 7.24 4.30
N LEU A 77 -19.66 7.89 5.34
CA LEU A 77 -20.28 9.21 5.21
C LEU A 77 -19.26 10.31 4.93
N ARG A 78 -18.05 10.18 5.48
CA ARG A 78 -16.97 11.18 5.35
C ARG A 78 -15.87 10.75 4.39
N LEU A 79 -16.05 9.60 3.73
CA LEU A 79 -15.11 9.02 2.78
C LEU A 79 -13.67 8.96 3.33
N ARG A 80 -13.52 8.61 4.61
CA ARG A 80 -12.21 8.57 5.29
C ARG A 80 -12.05 7.31 6.13
N THR A 81 -10.82 6.82 6.19
CA THR A 81 -10.43 5.72 7.06
C THR A 81 -10.01 6.27 8.42
N LEU A 82 -10.66 5.81 9.48
CA LEU A 82 -10.31 6.18 10.86
C LEU A 82 -8.98 5.54 11.25
N TYR A 83 -8.85 4.24 11.04
CA TYR A 83 -7.60 3.50 11.20
C TYR A 83 -7.60 2.22 10.37
N THR A 84 -6.40 1.73 10.08
CA THR A 84 -6.13 0.36 9.67
C THR A 84 -5.36 -0.37 10.76
N LYS A 85 -5.41 -1.70 10.75
CA LYS A 85 -4.68 -2.56 11.68
C LYS A 85 -4.09 -3.76 10.93
N HIS A 86 -2.82 -4.05 11.19
CA HIS A 86 -2.10 -5.20 10.65
C HIS A 86 -1.01 -5.65 11.62
N THR A 87 -0.32 -6.73 11.29
CA THR A 87 0.81 -7.26 12.06
C THR A 87 2.09 -7.20 11.25
N ILE A 88 3.18 -6.76 11.87
CA ILE A 88 4.54 -6.88 11.34
C ILE A 88 5.27 -7.93 12.15
N THR A 89 5.85 -8.93 11.50
CA THR A 89 6.66 -9.97 12.15
C THR A 89 8.15 -9.77 11.85
N PRO A 90 9.07 -10.43 12.59
CA PRO A 90 10.50 -10.35 12.33
C PRO A 90 10.90 -10.87 10.95
N ASP A 91 10.08 -11.75 10.38
CA ASP A 91 10.28 -12.36 9.06
C ASP A 91 10.20 -11.33 7.92
N ILE A 92 9.74 -10.10 8.22
CA ILE A 92 9.78 -8.96 7.28
C ILE A 92 11.20 -8.65 6.76
N GLN A 93 12.24 -9.18 7.41
CA GLN A 93 13.61 -9.19 6.87
C GLN A 93 13.70 -9.87 5.49
N GLY A 94 12.88 -10.91 5.24
CA GLY A 94 12.83 -11.66 3.98
C GLY A 94 11.86 -11.08 2.94
N ARG A 95 11.35 -9.86 3.14
CA ARG A 95 10.36 -9.26 2.23
C ARG A 95 10.88 -9.13 0.80
N GLN A 96 9.98 -9.27 -0.16
CA GLN A 96 10.30 -9.00 -1.56
C GLN A 96 10.51 -7.50 -1.78
N ILE A 97 11.75 -7.11 -2.06
CA ILE A 97 12.13 -5.73 -2.37
C ILE A 97 11.97 -5.50 -3.87
N ASN A 98 11.53 -4.30 -4.27
CA ASN A 98 11.29 -3.91 -5.67
C ASN A 98 10.24 -4.76 -6.41
N PHE A 99 9.37 -5.46 -5.70
CA PHE A 99 8.23 -6.12 -6.32
C PHE A 99 7.34 -5.07 -7.03
N PRO A 100 6.89 -5.34 -8.28
CA PRO A 100 6.13 -4.39 -9.07
C PRO A 100 4.91 -3.85 -8.32
N ARG A 101 4.74 -2.53 -8.36
CA ARG A 101 3.58 -1.84 -7.80
C ARG A 101 2.41 -1.95 -8.79
N LYS A 102 1.24 -2.40 -8.33
CA LYS A 102 -0.03 -2.19 -9.06
C LYS A 102 -0.48 -0.72 -8.93
N PHE A 103 -1.27 -0.25 -9.89
CA PHE A 103 -2.06 0.96 -9.65
C PHE A 103 -3.02 0.73 -8.47
N PHE A 104 -3.43 1.81 -7.79
CA PHE A 104 -4.51 1.69 -6.80
C PHE A 104 -5.72 1.02 -7.46
N VAL A 105 -6.31 0.05 -6.77
CA VAL A 105 -7.35 -0.80 -7.33
C VAL A 105 -8.64 0.02 -7.51
N GLU A 106 -8.92 0.40 -8.76
CA GLU A 106 -10.20 0.95 -9.27
C GLU A 106 -11.11 -0.19 -9.78
N ASP A 107 -11.17 -1.32 -9.08
CA ASP A 107 -11.29 -2.63 -9.73
C ASP A 107 -12.27 -2.75 -10.92
N GLU A 108 -11.76 -3.33 -12.01
CA GLU A 108 -12.34 -3.44 -13.36
C GLU A 108 -13.56 -4.39 -13.46
N PHE A 109 -14.40 -4.45 -12.43
CA PHE A 109 -15.57 -5.34 -12.38
C PHE A 109 -16.88 -4.70 -12.87
N PHE A 110 -16.84 -3.47 -13.40
CA PHE A 110 -17.98 -2.85 -14.09
C PHE A 110 -17.61 -2.38 -15.50
N LYS A 111 -17.47 -3.33 -16.43
CA LYS A 111 -17.90 -3.10 -17.82
C LYS A 111 -19.42 -2.82 -17.80
N ASN A 112 -19.81 -1.56 -17.55
CA ASN A 112 -21.02 -0.88 -18.07
C ASN A 112 -21.50 0.35 -17.29
N VAL A 113 -20.61 1.25 -16.84
CA VAL A 113 -21.01 2.67 -16.66
C VAL A 113 -19.88 3.62 -17.09
N SER A 114 -20.18 4.49 -18.07
CA SER A 114 -19.23 5.31 -18.84
C SER A 114 -19.28 6.79 -18.47
N VAL A 115 -18.12 7.48 -18.41
CA VAL A 115 -17.99 8.91 -18.82
C VAL A 115 -16.65 9.25 -19.51
N SER A 116 -15.62 8.39 -19.48
CA SER A 116 -14.32 8.70 -20.12
C SER A 116 -14.13 8.09 -21.52
N ARG A 117 -15.16 7.46 -22.10
CA ARG A 117 -15.09 6.94 -23.48
C ARG A 117 -15.35 7.99 -24.57
N ILE A 118 -15.49 9.29 -24.24
CA ILE A 118 -16.07 10.26 -25.20
C ILE A 118 -15.13 11.41 -25.65
N TYR A 119 -14.04 11.81 -24.97
CA TYR A 119 -13.25 12.96 -25.48
C TYR A 119 -11.72 12.88 -25.32
N SER A 120 -11.07 12.24 -26.31
CA SER A 120 -10.08 12.93 -27.15
C SER A 120 -9.80 12.11 -28.42
N LYS A 121 -10.15 12.66 -29.58
CA LYS A 121 -10.10 12.04 -30.91
C LYS A 121 -8.70 11.61 -31.38
N ASN A 122 -7.63 12.03 -30.70
CA ASN A 122 -6.24 11.69 -31.04
C ASN A 122 -5.65 10.51 -30.24
N ARG A 123 -6.37 9.98 -29.24
CA ARG A 123 -5.89 8.86 -28.40
C ARG A 123 -6.54 7.51 -28.73
N GLN A 124 -7.59 7.51 -29.56
CA GLN A 124 -8.22 6.27 -30.04
C GLN A 124 -7.35 5.55 -31.08
N THR A 125 -6.48 6.27 -31.80
CA THR A 125 -5.60 5.68 -32.82
C THR A 125 -4.31 5.08 -32.25
N GLN A 126 -3.90 5.46 -31.03
CA GLN A 126 -2.64 5.01 -30.43
C GLN A 126 -2.80 3.75 -29.55
N ILE A 127 -3.99 3.52 -28.98
CA ILE A 127 -4.26 2.31 -28.18
C ILE A 127 -4.52 1.09 -29.09
N ILE A 128 -5.06 1.30 -30.29
CA ILE A 128 -5.31 0.23 -31.26
C ILE A 128 -4.00 -0.25 -31.91
N SER A 129 -3.00 0.62 -32.13
CA SER A 129 -1.72 0.20 -32.69
C SER A 129 -0.85 -0.61 -31.72
N GLU A 130 -0.90 -0.34 -30.41
CA GLU A 130 -0.16 -1.11 -29.40
C GLU A 130 -0.86 -2.41 -29.00
N SER A 131 -2.20 -2.46 -29.09
CA SER A 131 -2.98 -3.68 -28.83
C SER A 131 -2.85 -4.70 -29.98
N ILE A 132 -2.64 -4.27 -31.23
CA ILE A 132 -2.45 -5.18 -32.38
C ILE A 132 -1.03 -5.77 -32.43
N SER A 133 -0.01 -5.08 -31.89
CA SER A 133 1.36 -5.62 -31.75
C SER A 133 1.43 -6.82 -30.80
N THR A 134 0.65 -6.77 -29.72
CA THR A 134 0.62 -7.85 -28.71
C THR A 134 -0.28 -9.00 -29.14
N PHE A 135 -1.35 -8.73 -29.90
CA PHE A 135 -2.23 -9.77 -30.44
C PHE A 135 -1.64 -10.50 -31.65
N SER A 136 -0.81 -9.84 -32.46
CA SER A 136 -0.14 -10.46 -33.62
C SER A 136 0.96 -11.45 -33.22
N LYS A 137 1.56 -11.31 -32.02
CA LYS A 137 2.52 -12.29 -31.48
C LYS A 137 1.88 -13.51 -30.83
N MET A 138 0.58 -13.46 -30.54
CA MET A 138 -0.15 -14.55 -29.89
C MET A 138 -0.75 -15.56 -30.87
N LEU A 139 -0.81 -15.23 -32.17
CA LEU A 139 -1.36 -16.10 -33.22
C LEU A 139 -0.32 -16.88 -34.05
N CYS A 140 0.97 -16.84 -33.71
CA CYS A 140 2.02 -17.58 -34.42
C CYS A 140 2.65 -18.76 -33.65
N SER A 141 2.06 -19.24 -32.54
CA SER A 141 2.63 -20.36 -31.76
C SER A 141 1.80 -21.66 -31.77
N TYR A 142 0.75 -21.77 -32.59
CA TYR A 142 0.09 -23.05 -32.84
C TYR A 142 -0.22 -23.21 -34.32
N GLY A 143 0.57 -24.04 -35.01
CA GLY A 143 0.24 -24.59 -36.33
C GLY A 143 1.32 -24.40 -37.39
N LYS A 144 1.98 -25.50 -37.77
CA LYS A 144 2.64 -25.63 -39.06
C LYS A 144 1.62 -25.33 -40.18
N TYR A 145 1.98 -24.39 -41.06
CA TYR A 145 1.78 -24.32 -42.52
C TYR A 145 1.46 -22.88 -42.99
N HIS A 146 2.44 -22.35 -43.75
CA HIS A 146 2.50 -21.18 -44.65
C HIS A 146 1.41 -20.10 -44.65
N CYS A 147 1.86 -18.85 -44.43
CA CYS A 147 1.54 -17.73 -45.31
C CYS A 147 2.75 -16.78 -45.40
N ASP A 148 3.42 -16.79 -46.54
CA ASP A 148 4.21 -15.65 -47.03
C ASP A 148 3.26 -14.47 -47.29
N ILE A 149 3.67 -13.25 -46.96
CA ILE A 149 3.65 -12.06 -47.85
C ILE A 149 4.24 -10.83 -47.09
N SER A 150 5.39 -10.41 -47.63
CA SER A 150 6.08 -9.10 -47.69
C SER A 150 6.38 -8.25 -46.44
N TYR A 151 7.67 -8.29 -46.09
CA TYR A 151 8.43 -7.31 -45.33
C TYR A 151 9.19 -6.38 -46.31
N GLU A 152 8.59 -5.29 -46.79
CA GLU A 152 9.27 -4.28 -47.63
C GLU A 152 8.59 -2.90 -47.47
N PHE A 153 8.63 -2.29 -46.28
CA PHE A 153 8.32 -0.85 -46.21
C PHE A 153 8.96 0.00 -45.10
N PHE A 154 9.65 -0.54 -44.10
CA PHE A 154 10.37 0.34 -43.15
C PHE A 154 11.79 -0.13 -42.88
N LYS A 155 12.61 0.02 -43.92
CA LYS A 155 14.05 0.20 -43.82
C LYS A 155 14.37 1.59 -43.22
N ASN A 156 15.45 1.61 -42.44
CA ASN A 156 16.34 2.74 -42.12
C ASN A 156 15.90 3.71 -41.01
N VAL A 157 16.41 3.51 -39.78
CA VAL A 157 17.49 4.35 -39.18
C VAL A 157 18.25 3.51 -38.14
N SER A 158 19.57 3.44 -38.29
CA SER A 158 20.52 2.93 -37.29
C SER A 158 20.99 4.07 -36.38
N VAL A 159 21.15 3.81 -35.08
CA VAL A 159 22.20 4.46 -34.26
C VAL A 159 22.82 3.41 -33.31
N SER A 160 24.00 2.95 -33.70
CA SER A 160 25.08 2.35 -32.90
C SER A 160 25.41 3.19 -31.65
N ARG A 161 25.93 2.74 -30.48
CA ARG A 161 27.05 1.82 -30.18
C ARG A 161 27.29 1.83 -28.64
N ILE A 162 28.02 0.82 -28.10
CA ILE A 162 28.86 0.81 -26.85
C ILE A 162 28.16 0.33 -25.54
N TYR A 163 28.62 -0.60 -24.67
CA TYR A 163 29.86 -1.39 -24.46
C TYR A 163 29.52 -2.82 -23.91
N SER A 164 30.51 -3.70 -23.96
CA SER A 164 30.49 -5.18 -23.92
C SER A 164 30.24 -5.89 -22.57
N LYS A 165 29.54 -7.03 -22.66
CA LYS A 165 29.61 -8.18 -21.74
C LYS A 165 31.03 -8.76 -21.75
N ASN A 166 31.70 -8.85 -20.59
CA ASN A 166 32.61 -9.96 -20.21
C ASN A 166 33.44 -9.70 -18.93
N ARG A 167 32.86 -9.14 -17.85
CA ARG A 167 33.54 -9.16 -16.53
C ARG A 167 32.66 -9.12 -15.28
N GLN A 168 31.38 -9.48 -15.36
CA GLN A 168 30.50 -9.54 -14.17
C GLN A 168 30.20 -10.96 -13.69
N THR A 169 30.56 -12.00 -14.43
CA THR A 169 30.23 -13.39 -14.08
C THR A 169 31.21 -14.05 -13.11
N GLN A 170 32.26 -13.36 -12.66
CA GLN A 170 33.33 -13.97 -11.84
C GLN A 170 33.36 -13.49 -10.38
N ILE A 171 32.44 -12.62 -9.95
CA ILE A 171 32.33 -12.18 -8.54
C ILE A 171 31.07 -12.75 -7.86
N ILE A 172 30.08 -13.23 -8.62
CA ILE A 172 28.82 -13.76 -8.07
C ILE A 172 28.95 -15.23 -7.61
N SER A 173 29.91 -16.00 -8.14
CA SER A 173 30.10 -17.40 -7.72
C SER A 173 30.83 -17.54 -6.39
N GLU A 174 31.62 -16.56 -5.95
CA GLU A 174 32.35 -16.61 -4.67
C GLU A 174 31.52 -16.10 -3.48
N ILE A 175 30.46 -15.32 -3.71
CA ILE A 175 29.56 -14.86 -2.66
C ILE A 175 28.54 -15.94 -2.28
N LEU A 176 28.14 -16.81 -3.21
CA LEU A 176 27.12 -17.84 -2.98
C LEU A 176 27.60 -19.06 -2.18
N GLN A 177 28.91 -19.20 -1.92
CA GLN A 177 29.47 -20.31 -1.14
C GLN A 177 29.82 -19.96 0.32
N SER A 178 29.62 -18.72 0.79
CA SER A 178 30.00 -18.33 2.17
C SER A 178 28.84 -18.11 3.15
N THR A 179 27.57 -18.28 2.73
CA THR A 179 26.40 -18.03 3.61
C THR A 179 25.64 -19.28 4.08
N PHE A 180 26.18 -20.48 3.87
CA PHE A 180 25.61 -21.73 4.40
C PHE A 180 26.45 -22.34 5.52
N GLN A 181 26.65 -21.57 6.59
CA GLN A 181 26.95 -22.10 7.91
C GLN A 181 26.37 -21.10 8.91
N TYR A 182 25.68 -21.60 9.94
CA TYR A 182 24.87 -20.86 10.94
C TYR A 182 23.38 -20.65 10.62
N PHE A 183 22.63 -21.73 10.42
CA PHE A 183 21.23 -21.77 10.87
C PHE A 183 20.82 -23.15 11.39
N PRO A 184 20.95 -23.42 12.70
CA PRO A 184 20.10 -24.38 13.37
C PRO A 184 19.08 -23.65 14.26
N ARG A 185 17.81 -24.06 14.17
CA ARG A 185 16.64 -23.71 15.01
C ARG A 185 15.74 -22.53 14.58
N CYS A 186 15.10 -22.67 13.41
CA CYS A 186 13.78 -22.08 13.14
C CYS A 186 12.85 -23.13 12.51
N CYS A 187 12.63 -24.25 13.21
CA CYS A 187 11.67 -25.28 12.80
C CYS A 187 10.75 -25.66 13.97
N VAL A 188 10.25 -24.69 14.73
CA VAL A 188 9.13 -24.92 15.68
C VAL A 188 8.35 -23.61 15.83
N ARG A 189 7.53 -23.26 14.82
CA ARG A 189 6.32 -22.41 14.91
C ARG A 189 5.69 -22.01 13.57
N MET A 190 6.15 -22.51 12.42
CA MET A 190 5.43 -22.40 11.13
C MET A 190 4.29 -23.43 10.97
N ALA A 191 3.70 -23.89 12.08
CA ALA A 191 2.44 -24.62 12.04
C ALA A 191 1.31 -23.59 12.12
N ASN A 192 1.11 -22.85 11.04
CA ASN A 192 -0.14 -22.18 10.67
C ASN A 192 -0.03 -21.76 9.20
N ILE A 193 -0.24 -22.74 8.33
CA ILE A 193 -0.77 -22.63 6.96
C ILE A 193 -0.10 -21.54 6.08
N ILE A 194 0.96 -21.93 5.35
CA ILE A 194 1.32 -21.25 4.09
C ILE A 194 0.30 -21.73 3.06
N VAL A 195 -0.76 -20.94 2.82
CA VAL A 195 -1.58 -21.15 1.64
C VAL A 195 -0.98 -20.33 0.50
N ILE A 196 -0.55 -21.02 -0.54
CA ILE A 196 -0.39 -20.43 -1.86
C ILE A 196 -1.57 -20.93 -2.71
N SER A 197 -2.71 -20.25 -2.67
CA SER A 197 -3.85 -20.58 -3.55
C SER A 197 -4.10 -19.46 -4.54
N ALA A 198 -4.07 -19.77 -5.84
CA ALA A 198 -4.78 -18.95 -6.80
C ALA A 198 -6.29 -19.06 -6.55
N VAL A 199 -6.99 -17.97 -6.82
CA VAL A 199 -8.39 -17.75 -6.45
C VAL A 199 -9.29 -18.51 -7.41
N ASP A 200 -10.19 -19.31 -6.85
CA ASP A 200 -11.32 -19.91 -7.56
C ASP A 200 -12.49 -18.92 -7.53
N ASN A 201 -12.81 -18.32 -8.68
CA ASN A 201 -13.94 -17.39 -8.85
C ASN A 201 -15.25 -18.10 -9.22
N SER A 202 -15.29 -19.43 -9.29
CA SER A 202 -16.42 -20.16 -9.90
C SER A 202 -17.61 -20.43 -8.98
N ASN A 203 -17.48 -20.23 -7.66
CA ASN A 203 -18.55 -20.49 -6.67
C ASN A 203 -18.63 -19.42 -5.56
N LEU A 204 -18.19 -18.19 -5.86
CA LEU A 204 -18.18 -17.10 -4.90
C LEU A 204 -19.48 -16.30 -4.95
N ASP A 205 -20.19 -16.22 -3.83
CA ASP A 205 -21.32 -15.30 -3.66
C ASP A 205 -20.84 -13.85 -3.82
N SER A 206 -21.06 -13.29 -5.01
CA SER A 206 -20.61 -11.96 -5.41
C SER A 206 -21.14 -10.84 -4.52
N SER A 207 -22.17 -11.09 -3.69
CA SER A 207 -22.73 -10.12 -2.76
C SER A 207 -21.80 -9.77 -1.57
N VAL A 208 -20.74 -10.55 -1.34
CA VAL A 208 -19.82 -10.39 -0.20
C VAL A 208 -18.54 -9.60 -0.55
N PHE A 209 -18.24 -9.46 -1.84
CA PHE A 209 -17.01 -8.84 -2.35
C PHE A 209 -17.26 -7.38 -2.69
N LEU A 210 -16.43 -6.49 -2.13
CA LEU A 210 -16.57 -5.05 -2.36
C LEU A 210 -15.42 -4.53 -3.23
N SER A 211 -15.74 -3.77 -4.27
CA SER A 211 -14.75 -2.87 -4.86
C SER A 211 -14.60 -1.64 -3.97
N SER A 212 -13.37 -1.14 -3.81
CA SER A 212 -13.17 0.11 -3.06
C SER A 212 -13.92 1.28 -3.70
N ASP A 213 -14.17 1.23 -5.01
CA ASP A 213 -14.94 2.23 -5.76
C ASP A 213 -16.41 2.29 -5.36
N GLU A 214 -16.96 1.22 -4.76
CA GLU A 214 -18.34 1.23 -4.30
C GLU A 214 -18.58 2.28 -3.21
N PHE A 215 -17.55 2.59 -2.43
CA PHE A 215 -17.59 3.67 -1.42
C PHE A 215 -17.46 5.05 -2.06
N PHE A 216 -16.81 5.16 -3.21
CA PHE A 216 -16.50 6.42 -3.87
C PHE A 216 -17.34 6.65 -5.14
N LYS A 217 -18.53 6.04 -5.29
CA LYS A 217 -19.38 6.08 -6.50
C LYS A 217 -19.65 7.49 -7.08
N ASN A 218 -19.55 8.55 -6.27
CA ASN A 218 -19.75 9.94 -6.70
C ASN A 218 -18.45 10.73 -6.88
N VAL A 219 -17.29 10.10 -6.74
CA VAL A 219 -15.95 10.71 -6.78
C VAL A 219 -14.99 9.82 -7.57
N SER A 220 -14.50 10.31 -8.71
CA SER A 220 -13.41 9.62 -9.41
C SER A 220 -12.10 9.79 -8.62
N VAL A 221 -11.70 8.74 -7.89
CA VAL A 221 -10.60 8.82 -6.93
C VAL A 221 -9.25 9.06 -7.63
N SER A 222 -8.96 8.44 -8.78
CA SER A 222 -7.76 8.81 -9.56
C SER A 222 -7.72 10.28 -9.96
N ARG A 223 -8.88 10.86 -10.32
CA ARG A 223 -8.96 12.25 -10.80
C ARG A 223 -8.72 13.26 -9.68
N ILE A 224 -9.17 12.99 -8.46
CA ILE A 224 -8.97 13.92 -7.31
C ILE A 224 -7.50 14.02 -6.90
N TYR A 225 -6.69 12.98 -7.17
CA TYR A 225 -5.25 12.99 -6.91
C TYR A 225 -4.42 13.58 -8.06
N SER A 226 -5.04 14.04 -9.15
CA SER A 226 -4.30 14.74 -10.21
C SER A 226 -3.86 16.13 -9.74
N LYS A 227 -2.59 16.50 -10.02
CA LYS A 227 -2.04 17.81 -9.63
C LYS A 227 -2.90 18.96 -10.16
N ASN A 228 -3.39 18.86 -11.40
CA ASN A 228 -4.28 19.87 -11.99
C ASN A 228 -5.58 20.06 -11.18
N ARG A 229 -6.21 18.96 -10.75
CA ARG A 229 -7.44 19.05 -9.95
C ARG A 229 -7.15 19.60 -8.56
N GLN A 230 -6.05 19.18 -7.94
CA GLN A 230 -5.60 19.71 -6.65
C GLN A 230 -5.36 21.22 -6.74
N THR A 231 -4.62 21.69 -7.74
CA THR A 231 -4.39 23.12 -7.96
C THR A 231 -5.70 23.88 -8.12
N GLN A 232 -6.63 23.37 -8.94
CA GLN A 232 -7.93 24.03 -9.13
C GLN A 232 -8.72 24.16 -7.83
N ILE A 233 -8.95 23.05 -7.12
CA ILE A 233 -9.83 23.06 -5.96
C ILE A 233 -9.22 23.77 -4.75
N ILE A 234 -7.91 23.60 -4.51
CA ILE A 234 -7.26 24.24 -3.36
C ILE A 234 -7.10 25.74 -3.61
N SER A 235 -6.78 26.16 -4.83
CA SER A 235 -6.75 27.60 -5.16
C SER A 235 -8.13 28.24 -5.05
N GLU A 236 -9.20 27.50 -5.35
CA GLU A 236 -10.57 27.96 -5.12
C GLU A 236 -10.86 28.15 -3.62
N ILE A 237 -10.52 27.16 -2.79
CA ILE A 237 -10.67 27.22 -1.33
C ILE A 237 -9.92 28.42 -0.73
N LEU A 238 -8.66 28.61 -1.14
CA LEU A 238 -7.80 29.70 -0.65
C LEU A 238 -8.11 31.04 -1.33
N GLN A 239 -8.90 31.02 -2.39
CA GLN A 239 -9.17 32.15 -3.27
C GLN A 239 -7.88 32.79 -3.83
N SER A 240 -6.80 32.02 -3.94
CA SER A 240 -5.50 32.46 -4.43
C SER A 240 -4.61 31.27 -4.79
N ARG A 241 -4.01 31.33 -5.98
CA ARG A 241 -3.00 30.35 -6.42
C ARG A 241 -1.65 30.57 -5.74
N ASP A 242 -1.29 31.82 -5.47
CA ASP A 242 -0.04 32.18 -4.81
C ASP A 242 -0.03 31.69 -3.35
N LEU A 243 -1.21 31.67 -2.69
CA LEU A 243 -1.33 31.07 -1.36
C LEU A 243 -1.13 29.55 -1.40
N LEU A 244 -1.64 28.86 -2.43
CA LEU A 244 -1.35 27.44 -2.60
C LEU A 244 0.16 27.21 -2.75
N GLU A 245 0.85 28.00 -3.57
CA GLU A 245 2.31 27.91 -3.74
C GLU A 245 3.05 28.25 -2.44
N LYS A 246 2.59 29.23 -1.66
CA LYS A 246 3.15 29.55 -0.34
C LYS A 246 3.06 28.37 0.64
N TYR A 247 1.91 27.69 0.71
CA TYR A 247 1.68 26.63 1.71
C TYR A 247 2.19 25.26 1.27
N ALA A 248 2.06 24.92 -0.02
CA ALA A 248 2.41 23.61 -0.56
C ALA A 248 3.70 23.62 -1.40
N GLY A 249 4.14 24.78 -1.89
CA GLY A 249 5.23 24.89 -2.85
C GLY A 249 4.93 24.12 -4.13
N ASP A 250 5.93 23.38 -4.59
CA ASP A 250 5.86 22.47 -5.74
C ASP A 250 5.28 21.08 -5.39
N ASP A 251 4.99 20.82 -4.11
CA ASP A 251 4.54 19.53 -3.62
C ASP A 251 3.15 19.16 -4.15
N ASN A 252 2.84 17.86 -4.11
CA ASN A 252 1.54 17.35 -4.49
C ASN A 252 1.02 16.36 -3.45
N ILE A 253 -0.30 16.22 -3.40
CA ILE A 253 -0.92 15.26 -2.51
C ILE A 253 -0.95 13.90 -3.20
N ALA A 254 -0.39 12.91 -2.53
CA ALA A 254 -0.36 11.52 -2.93
C ALA A 254 -1.38 10.70 -2.12
N ARG A 255 -1.59 9.46 -2.59
CA ARG A 255 -2.35 8.42 -1.89
C ARG A 255 -1.43 7.80 -0.84
N GLY A 256 -1.38 8.42 0.34
CA GLY A 256 -0.59 7.94 1.47
C GLY A 256 -1.18 6.64 2.01
N HIS A 257 -0.42 5.55 1.97
CA HIS A 257 -0.89 4.28 2.51
C HIS A 257 -0.98 4.35 4.04
N LEU A 258 -2.05 3.81 4.63
CA LEU A 258 -2.15 3.64 6.08
C LEU A 258 -1.45 2.35 6.51
N THR A 259 -1.76 1.25 5.83
CA THR A 259 -0.95 0.02 5.87
C THR A 259 -0.04 -0.01 4.65
N PRO A 260 1.28 0.25 4.79
CA PRO A 260 2.19 0.35 3.67
C PRO A 260 2.55 -1.03 3.11
N LYS A 261 2.78 -1.10 1.79
CA LYS A 261 3.26 -2.33 1.13
C LYS A 261 4.53 -2.91 1.75
N GLY A 262 5.38 -2.05 2.33
CA GLY A 262 6.66 -2.44 2.90
C GLY A 262 6.52 -3.33 4.15
N ASP A 263 5.33 -3.39 4.73
CA ASP A 263 5.03 -4.16 5.94
C ASP A 263 4.61 -5.62 5.63
N PHE A 264 4.67 -6.04 4.36
CA PHE A 264 4.36 -7.40 3.93
C PHE A 264 5.50 -8.08 3.18
N ILE A 265 5.58 -9.40 3.34
CA ILE A 265 6.67 -10.22 2.84
C ILE A 265 6.45 -10.54 1.37
N TYR A 266 5.25 -11.02 1.03
CA TYR A 266 4.94 -11.56 -0.29
C TYR A 266 4.33 -10.50 -1.21
N GLY A 267 4.69 -10.53 -2.48
CA GLY A 267 4.23 -9.57 -3.49
C GLY A 267 2.71 -9.49 -3.61
N ALA A 268 2.00 -10.61 -3.45
CA ALA A 268 0.54 -10.62 -3.41
C ALA A 268 -0.03 -9.81 -2.24
N GLU A 269 0.53 -9.95 -1.03
CA GLU A 269 0.15 -9.15 0.13
C GLU A 269 0.50 -7.67 -0.10
N GLN A 270 1.65 -7.38 -0.70
CA GLN A 270 2.04 -6.02 -1.06
C GLN A 270 1.05 -5.38 -2.04
N MET A 271 0.48 -6.15 -2.96
CA MET A 271 -0.55 -5.66 -3.89
C MET A 271 -1.90 -5.45 -3.20
N ALA A 272 -2.21 -6.22 -2.17
CA ALA A 272 -3.43 -6.09 -1.38
C ALA A 272 -3.48 -4.79 -0.55
N THR A 273 -2.38 -4.03 -0.46
CA THR A 273 -2.39 -2.72 0.22
C THR A 273 -2.96 -1.58 -0.64
N PHE A 274 -3.27 -1.83 -1.92
CA PHE A 274 -3.60 -0.78 -2.89
C PHE A 274 -5.10 -0.46 -3.01
N TYR A 275 -5.92 -0.85 -2.02
CA TYR A 275 -7.30 -0.40 -1.91
C TYR A 275 -7.37 1.08 -1.47
N TYR A 276 -8.27 1.87 -2.05
CA TYR A 276 -8.43 3.28 -1.66
C TYR A 276 -8.82 3.47 -0.19
N VAL A 277 -9.58 2.53 0.37
CA VAL A 277 -9.91 2.51 1.81
C VAL A 277 -8.70 2.27 2.72
N ASN A 278 -7.54 1.89 2.17
CA ASN A 278 -6.25 1.82 2.88
C ASN A 278 -5.36 3.05 2.60
N ALA A 279 -5.91 4.14 2.07
CA ALA A 279 -5.16 5.36 1.81
C ALA A 279 -5.88 6.63 2.27
N ALA A 280 -5.08 7.65 2.54
CA ALA A 280 -5.55 8.99 2.83
C ALA A 280 -4.70 10.05 2.09
N PRO A 281 -5.25 11.26 1.84
CA PRO A 281 -4.50 12.38 1.27
C PRO A 281 -3.26 12.72 2.08
N GLN A 282 -2.07 12.60 1.48
CA GLN A 282 -0.81 12.88 2.16
C GLN A 282 0.09 13.72 1.26
N TRP A 283 0.65 14.81 1.78
CA TRP A 283 1.67 15.58 1.06
C TRP A 283 2.88 14.69 0.76
N HIS A 284 3.34 14.71 -0.49
CA HIS A 284 4.38 13.79 -0.93
C HIS A 284 5.69 13.99 -0.19
N LYS A 285 6.10 15.24 0.13
CA LYS A 285 7.31 15.47 0.93
C LYS A 285 7.20 14.96 2.38
N PHE A 286 5.99 14.98 2.97
CA PHE A 286 5.76 14.35 4.28
C PHE A 286 5.81 12.82 4.16
N ASN A 287 5.10 12.26 3.18
CA ASN A 287 5.06 10.82 2.92
C ASN A 287 6.45 10.22 2.67
N ALA A 288 7.26 10.88 1.83
CA ALA A 288 8.63 10.45 1.51
C ALA A 288 9.68 10.91 2.54
N GLY A 289 9.29 11.75 3.51
CA GLY A 289 10.14 12.28 4.56
C GLY A 289 9.97 11.51 5.86
N ASN A 290 9.66 12.23 6.95
CA ASN A 290 9.61 11.66 8.29
C ASN A 290 8.56 10.55 8.44
N TRP A 291 7.52 10.52 7.60
CA TRP A 291 6.55 9.41 7.62
C TRP A 291 7.18 8.08 7.15
N ASN A 292 7.94 8.10 6.04
CA ASN A 292 8.68 6.93 5.58
C ASN A 292 9.73 6.49 6.61
N ASP A 293 10.42 7.45 7.23
CA ASP A 293 11.41 7.19 8.28
C ASP A 293 10.80 6.47 9.51
N ILE A 294 9.58 6.88 9.91
CA ILE A 294 8.79 6.18 10.94
C ILE A 294 8.50 4.75 10.52
N GLU A 295 7.96 4.55 9.31
CA GLU A 295 7.61 3.22 8.82
C GLU A 295 8.84 2.29 8.74
N GLU A 296 9.97 2.81 8.28
CA GLU A 296 11.23 2.05 8.21
C GLU A 296 11.78 1.72 9.60
N SER A 297 11.71 2.67 10.53
CA SER A 297 12.14 2.46 11.92
C SER A 297 11.33 1.36 12.62
N VAL A 298 10.02 1.29 12.39
CA VAL A 298 9.15 0.24 12.93
C VAL A 298 9.50 -1.14 12.38
N ARG A 299 9.73 -1.26 11.05
CA ARG A 299 10.18 -2.53 10.45
C ARG A 299 11.53 -2.97 11.02
N ARG A 300 12.48 -2.03 11.14
CA ARG A 300 13.80 -2.29 11.72
C ARG A 300 13.71 -2.72 13.18
N LEU A 301 12.79 -2.16 13.96
CA LEU A 301 12.52 -2.56 15.34
C LEU A 301 12.07 -4.03 15.40
N ALA A 302 11.07 -4.41 14.58
CA ALA A 302 10.57 -5.78 14.52
C ALA A 302 11.69 -6.79 14.20
N ILE A 303 12.54 -6.46 13.22
CA ILE A 303 13.67 -7.31 12.80
C ILE A 303 14.73 -7.43 13.90
N LYS A 304 15.22 -6.29 14.42
CA LYS A 304 16.33 -6.25 15.38
C LYS A 304 15.98 -6.89 16.71
N ARG A 305 14.76 -6.67 17.21
CA ARG A 305 14.31 -7.18 18.50
C ARG A 305 13.49 -8.46 18.41
N LYS A 306 13.32 -9.02 17.21
CA LYS A 306 12.54 -10.23 16.94
C LYS A 306 11.12 -10.14 17.51
N LEU A 307 10.47 -9.00 17.30
CA LEU A 307 9.13 -8.71 17.80
C LEU A 307 8.05 -8.95 16.75
N ALA A 308 6.90 -9.46 17.19
CA ALA A 308 5.65 -9.36 16.44
C ALA A 308 4.89 -8.13 16.94
N LEU A 309 4.67 -7.17 16.05
CA LEU A 309 4.08 -5.87 16.37
C LEU A 309 2.69 -5.77 15.77
N THR A 310 1.69 -5.47 16.59
CA THR A 310 0.38 -5.02 16.11
C THR A 310 0.48 -3.52 15.83
N VAL A 311 0.19 -3.12 14.60
CA VAL A 311 0.29 -1.73 14.16
C VAL A 311 -1.09 -1.22 13.81
N TYR A 312 -1.46 -0.09 14.38
CA TYR A 312 -2.63 0.70 13.99
C TYR A 312 -2.14 1.95 13.28
N THR A 313 -2.72 2.31 12.15
CA THR A 313 -2.37 3.56 11.44
C THR A 313 -3.62 4.30 11.03
N GLY A 314 -3.68 5.60 11.26
CA GLY A 314 -4.84 6.40 10.91
C GLY A 314 -4.51 7.86 10.64
N SER A 315 -5.57 8.64 10.44
CA SER A 315 -5.48 10.08 10.18
C SER A 315 -6.39 10.85 11.14
N TYR A 316 -6.04 12.09 11.47
CA TYR A 316 -6.79 12.95 12.40
C TYR A 316 -6.84 14.41 11.94
N GLY A 317 -7.97 15.07 12.20
CA GLY A 317 -8.21 16.47 11.82
C GLY A 317 -8.30 16.71 10.32
N VAL A 318 -8.32 17.99 9.95
CA VAL A 318 -8.25 18.51 8.57
C VAL A 318 -7.19 19.60 8.55
N VAL A 319 -6.36 19.69 7.51
CA VAL A 319 -5.41 20.80 7.36
C VAL A 319 -6.19 22.09 7.14
N TYR A 320 -5.84 23.15 7.88
CA TYR A 320 -6.38 24.49 7.68
C TYR A 320 -5.28 25.44 7.24
N TYR A 321 -5.60 26.28 6.25
CA TYR A 321 -4.76 27.40 5.83
C TYR A 321 -5.58 28.69 5.73
N PRO A 322 -5.01 29.86 6.07
CA PRO A 322 -5.64 31.14 5.82
C PRO A 322 -5.85 31.39 4.32
N ASP A 323 -7.08 31.76 3.94
CA ASP A 323 -7.40 32.25 2.59
C ASP A 323 -6.94 33.70 2.38
N LYS A 324 -7.21 34.27 1.20
CA LYS A 324 -6.82 35.66 0.86
C LYS A 324 -7.33 36.72 1.85
N ASN A 325 -8.39 36.41 2.60
CA ASN A 325 -9.00 37.30 3.60
C ASN A 325 -8.57 36.92 5.03
N ASN A 326 -7.52 36.11 5.19
CA ASN A 326 -7.04 35.57 6.47
C ASN A 326 -8.07 34.71 7.22
N ILE A 327 -9.06 34.15 6.53
CA ILE A 327 -10.02 33.20 7.14
C ILE A 327 -9.45 31.80 6.99
N ASN A 328 -9.33 31.06 8.10
CA ASN A 328 -8.85 29.67 8.06
C ASN A 328 -9.86 28.76 7.33
N ARG A 329 -9.41 28.14 6.23
CA ARG A 329 -10.21 27.20 5.42
C ARG A 329 -9.62 25.80 5.50
N GLY A 330 -10.49 24.81 5.72
CA GLY A 330 -10.12 23.41 5.63
C GLY A 330 -9.80 23.03 4.18
N ILE A 331 -8.80 22.18 3.99
CA ILE A 331 -8.36 21.75 2.66
C ILE A 331 -9.03 20.43 2.26
N TYR A 332 -9.60 20.39 1.06
CA TYR A 332 -10.33 19.25 0.51
C TYR A 332 -10.00 19.03 -0.97
N LEU A 333 -10.14 17.79 -1.45
CA LEU A 333 -9.80 17.42 -2.84
C LEU A 333 -11.01 17.21 -3.75
N ALA A 334 -12.22 17.19 -3.20
CA ALA A 334 -13.44 16.97 -3.97
C ALA A 334 -14.64 17.73 -3.39
N LYS A 335 -15.60 17.98 -4.26
CA LYS A 335 -16.95 18.43 -3.94
C LYS A 335 -17.96 17.38 -4.36
N ASP A 336 -19.06 17.28 -3.63
CA ASP A 336 -20.22 16.49 -4.04
C ASP A 336 -21.08 17.22 -5.08
N LYS A 337 -22.21 16.60 -5.47
CA LYS A 337 -23.16 17.18 -6.42
C LYS A 337 -23.85 18.46 -5.90
N LYS A 338 -23.79 18.72 -4.59
CA LYS A 338 -24.35 19.90 -3.92
C LYS A 338 -23.28 20.98 -3.68
N ASN A 339 -22.10 20.85 -4.30
CA ASN A 339 -20.93 21.72 -4.09
C ASN A 339 -20.37 21.72 -2.66
N GLN A 340 -20.70 20.73 -1.84
CA GLN A 340 -20.12 20.58 -0.50
C GLN A 340 -18.77 19.86 -0.59
N TYR A 341 -17.79 20.31 0.17
CA TYR A 341 -16.48 19.66 0.24
C TYR A 341 -16.57 18.32 0.99
N ILE A 342 -16.10 17.22 0.36
CA ILE A 342 -16.34 15.85 0.87
C ILE A 342 -15.09 14.97 1.00
N PHE A 343 -13.91 15.44 0.60
CA PHE A 343 -12.68 14.64 0.64
C PHE A 343 -11.56 15.39 1.37
N PRO A 344 -11.55 15.35 2.72
CA PRO A 344 -10.64 16.18 3.53
C PRO A 344 -9.19 15.73 3.40
N VAL A 345 -8.28 16.69 3.43
CA VAL A 345 -6.84 16.43 3.62
C VAL A 345 -6.56 16.40 5.12
N PRO A 346 -6.20 15.25 5.73
CA PRO A 346 -6.01 15.17 7.17
C PRO A 346 -4.84 16.01 7.65
N ASN A 347 -4.94 16.61 8.83
CA ASN A 347 -3.84 17.40 9.41
C ASN A 347 -2.72 16.51 9.95
N LEU A 348 -3.08 15.36 10.52
CA LEU A 348 -2.16 14.45 11.17
C LEU A 348 -2.32 13.05 10.60
N PHE A 349 -1.20 12.35 10.48
CA PHE A 349 -1.15 10.91 10.40
C PHE A 349 -0.57 10.39 11.71
N TRP A 350 -1.03 9.22 12.13
CA TRP A 350 -0.57 8.62 13.37
C TRP A 350 -0.43 7.12 13.21
N LYS A 351 0.50 6.54 13.97
CA LYS A 351 0.78 5.11 14.02
C LYS A 351 0.96 4.67 15.45
N VAL A 352 0.14 3.72 15.92
CA VAL A 352 0.34 3.08 17.23
C VAL A 352 0.99 1.73 17.01
N VAL A 353 2.14 1.52 17.63
CA VAL A 353 2.91 0.28 17.57
C VAL A 353 2.79 -0.40 18.92
N HIS A 354 2.24 -1.60 18.94
CA HIS A 354 1.97 -2.36 20.16
C HIS A 354 2.64 -3.74 20.08
N GLU A 355 3.45 -4.07 21.08
CA GLU A 355 4.02 -5.39 21.28
C GLU A 355 3.17 -6.13 22.34
N PRO A 356 2.32 -7.09 21.92
CA PRO A 356 1.28 -7.63 22.79
C PRO A 356 1.79 -8.52 23.92
N ARG A 357 3.00 -9.11 23.83
CA ARG A 357 3.49 -10.04 24.88
C ARG A 357 3.91 -9.30 26.14
N THR A 358 4.56 -8.16 25.99
CA THR A 358 5.03 -7.32 27.10
C THR A 358 4.13 -6.11 27.34
N GLN A 359 3.09 -5.94 26.51
CA GLN A 359 2.17 -4.79 26.53
C GLN A 359 2.91 -3.46 26.39
N ALA A 360 4.04 -3.45 25.68
CA ALA A 360 4.77 -2.24 25.36
C ALA A 360 4.12 -1.54 24.18
N GLY A 361 3.95 -0.22 24.25
CA GLY A 361 3.30 0.54 23.19
C GLY A 361 3.87 1.94 23.02
N ILE A 362 3.75 2.47 21.80
CA ILE A 362 4.06 3.87 21.49
C ILE A 362 3.09 4.37 20.42
N ALA A 363 2.66 5.63 20.53
CA ALA A 363 1.98 6.34 19.46
C ALA A 363 2.97 7.30 18.79
N LEU A 364 3.05 7.26 17.47
CA LEU A 364 3.89 8.12 16.64
C LEU A 364 2.97 9.01 15.83
N VAL A 365 3.20 10.31 15.81
CA VAL A 365 2.34 11.29 15.15
C VAL A 365 3.18 12.14 14.21
N GLY A 366 2.71 12.30 12.97
CA GLY A 366 3.33 13.13 11.94
C GLY A 366 2.33 14.17 11.41
N HIS A 367 2.81 15.40 11.23
CA HIS A 367 2.03 16.50 10.68
C HIS A 367 2.07 16.45 9.16
N ASN A 368 0.89 16.28 8.56
CA ASN A 368 0.64 16.41 7.14
C ASN A 368 0.44 17.89 6.77
N ASN A 369 1.34 18.75 7.24
CA ASN A 369 1.40 20.17 6.98
C ASN A 369 2.89 20.56 6.91
N LEU A 370 3.30 21.08 5.74
CA LEU A 370 4.70 21.40 5.42
C LEU A 370 5.02 22.89 5.58
N TYR A 371 4.04 23.67 6.04
CA TYR A 371 4.18 25.11 6.20
C TYR A 371 4.49 25.48 7.65
N TRP A 372 3.64 25.05 8.59
CA TRP A 372 3.84 25.28 10.02
C TRP A 372 3.32 24.11 10.85
N VAL A 373 3.64 24.14 12.14
CA VAL A 373 3.06 23.31 13.18
C VAL A 373 2.33 24.22 14.15
N ASN A 374 1.04 24.00 14.36
CA ASN A 374 0.28 24.71 15.38
C ASN A 374 0.38 23.94 16.70
N GLU A 375 0.67 24.63 17.80
CA GLU A 375 0.77 24.01 19.13
C GLU A 375 -0.53 23.32 19.54
N THR A 376 -1.68 23.84 19.10
CA THR A 376 -2.99 23.22 19.37
C THR A 376 -3.18 21.87 18.65
N ASP A 377 -2.36 21.58 17.65
CA ASP A 377 -2.38 20.32 16.91
C ASP A 377 -1.52 19.23 17.60
N ILE A 378 -0.77 19.58 18.64
CA ILE A 378 -0.02 18.63 19.45
C ILE A 378 -0.99 17.89 20.36
N LEU A 379 -1.20 16.60 20.06
CA LEU A 379 -2.21 15.79 20.72
C LEU A 379 -1.79 15.38 22.14
N CYS A 380 -0.49 15.30 22.42
CA CYS A 380 0.04 14.70 23.64
C CYS A 380 1.46 15.18 23.94
N PRO A 381 1.92 15.08 25.21
CA PRO A 381 3.31 15.36 25.56
C PRO A 381 4.28 14.53 24.75
N ASP A 382 5.33 15.17 24.25
CA ASP A 382 6.34 14.54 23.40
C ASP A 382 7.31 13.71 24.23
N VAL A 383 7.30 12.39 24.01
CA VAL A 383 8.24 11.43 24.63
C VAL A 383 9.34 10.97 23.67
N SER A 384 9.53 11.64 22.53
CA SER A 384 10.49 11.23 21.48
C SER A 384 11.92 11.01 21.98
N SER A 385 12.36 11.77 22.99
CA SER A 385 13.70 11.63 23.59
C SER A 385 13.94 10.27 24.24
N GLN A 386 12.87 9.56 24.61
CA GLN A 386 12.93 8.26 25.23
C GLN A 386 12.96 7.10 24.21
N VAL A 387 12.84 7.38 22.92
CA VAL A 387 12.62 6.36 21.87
C VAL A 387 13.84 6.27 20.92
N PRO A 388 14.96 5.64 21.34
CA PRO A 388 16.24 5.71 20.62
C PRO A 388 16.26 4.91 19.31
N TRP A 389 15.29 4.01 19.08
CA TRP A 389 15.24 3.21 17.85
C TRP A 389 14.65 3.96 16.64
N LEU A 390 13.99 5.11 16.87
CA LEU A 390 13.50 5.99 15.82
C LEU A 390 14.65 6.78 15.21
N SER A 391 14.73 6.76 13.88
CA SER A 391 15.67 7.57 13.11
C SER A 391 14.87 8.48 12.20
N TRP A 392 14.90 9.78 12.45
CA TRP A 392 14.07 10.79 11.78
C TRP A 392 14.64 12.20 11.99
N GLU A 393 14.23 13.14 11.14
CA GLU A 393 14.50 14.58 11.33
C GLU A 393 13.23 15.24 11.89
N ARG A 394 12.83 14.84 13.10
CA ARG A 394 11.48 15.09 13.64
C ARG A 394 11.02 16.55 13.65
N THR A 395 11.95 17.50 13.78
CA THR A 395 11.66 18.96 13.79
C THR A 395 11.68 19.60 12.40
N ASN A 396 12.09 18.87 11.35
CA ASN A 396 12.13 19.36 9.99
C ASN A 396 10.72 19.39 9.39
N VAL A 397 10.08 20.56 9.47
CA VAL A 397 8.72 20.79 8.96
C VAL A 397 8.59 20.46 7.47
N LYS A 398 9.66 20.64 6.66
CA LYS A 398 9.64 20.33 5.22
C LYS A 398 9.64 18.82 4.92
N LYS A 399 10.03 17.99 5.89
CA LYS A 399 9.84 16.53 5.88
C LYS A 399 8.60 16.08 6.64
N GLY A 400 7.82 17.04 7.17
CA GLY A 400 6.68 16.86 8.06
C GLY A 400 7.11 16.65 9.50
N PHE A 401 6.76 17.59 10.38
CA PHE A 401 7.09 17.50 11.80
C PHE A 401 6.51 16.23 12.43
N ALA A 402 7.25 15.59 13.32
CA ALA A 402 6.82 14.36 13.99
C ALA A 402 7.20 14.32 15.47
N TYR A 403 6.44 13.55 16.23
CA TYR A 403 6.64 13.36 17.67
C TYR A 403 6.08 12.02 18.12
N ALA A 404 6.40 11.62 19.35
CA ALA A 404 5.97 10.37 19.96
C ALA A 404 5.19 10.63 21.24
N CYS A 405 4.25 9.76 21.55
CA CYS A 405 3.37 9.86 22.71
C CYS A 405 3.15 8.51 23.38
N GLU A 406 2.84 8.56 24.68
CA GLU A 406 2.19 7.45 25.36
C GLU A 406 0.83 7.10 24.71
N VAL A 407 0.58 5.80 24.55
CA VAL A 407 -0.60 5.31 23.82
C VAL A 407 -1.90 5.74 24.49
N ASP A 408 -2.01 5.69 25.82
CA ASP A 408 -3.26 6.01 26.50
C ASP A 408 -3.60 7.51 26.42
N THR A 409 -2.59 8.36 26.54
CA THR A 409 -2.76 9.81 26.38
C THR A 409 -3.19 10.15 24.96
N PHE A 410 -2.54 9.54 23.96
CA PHE A 410 -2.93 9.67 22.57
C PHE A 410 -4.36 9.14 22.28
N ARG A 411 -4.68 7.94 22.79
CA ARG A 411 -5.98 7.27 22.61
C ARG A 411 -7.14 8.13 23.11
N ARG A 412 -7.00 8.76 24.28
CA ARG A 412 -8.01 9.68 24.84
C ARG A 412 -8.29 10.86 23.92
N LYS A 413 -7.27 11.37 23.23
CA LYS A 413 -7.36 12.56 22.37
C LYS A 413 -8.03 12.27 21.03
N ILE A 414 -7.73 11.13 20.42
CA ILE A 414 -8.35 10.77 19.13
C ILE A 414 -9.73 10.14 19.30
N GLY A 415 -9.99 9.42 20.40
CA GLY A 415 -11.33 8.95 20.78
C GLY A 415 -11.90 7.75 20.00
N TYR A 416 -11.21 7.26 18.96
CA TYR A 416 -11.66 6.12 18.13
C TYR A 416 -10.63 5.01 17.95
N LEU A 417 -9.46 5.09 18.59
CA LEU A 417 -8.53 3.96 18.63
C LEU A 417 -9.11 2.86 19.54
N PRO A 418 -9.14 1.59 19.11
CA PRO A 418 -9.61 0.49 19.94
C PRO A 418 -8.88 0.38 21.28
N LYS A 419 -9.59 -0.13 22.28
CA LYS A 419 -9.02 -0.37 23.61
C LYS A 419 -8.17 -1.63 23.60
N PHE A 420 -6.94 -1.52 24.09
CA PHE A 420 -6.03 -2.62 24.39
C PHE A 420 -5.06 -2.18 25.49
N THR A 421 -4.54 -3.14 26.25
CA THR A 421 -3.65 -2.86 27.39
C THR A 421 -2.27 -2.43 26.92
N VAL A 422 -1.78 -1.31 27.46
CA VAL A 422 -0.39 -0.87 27.33
C VAL A 422 0.11 -0.57 28.73
N SER A 423 1.17 -1.26 29.17
CA SER A 423 1.72 -1.14 30.53
C SER A 423 3.01 -0.33 30.58
N LYS A 424 3.69 -0.15 29.44
CA LYS A 424 4.96 0.58 29.34
C LYS A 424 5.22 1.12 27.93
N LEU A 425 6.15 2.07 27.83
CA LEU A 425 6.61 2.60 26.55
C LEU A 425 7.42 1.56 25.76
N LEU A 426 7.25 1.55 24.44
CA LEU A 426 8.05 0.73 23.53
C LEU A 426 9.35 1.48 23.16
N VAL A 427 10.36 1.37 24.03
CA VAL A 427 11.65 2.07 23.94
C VAL A 427 12.83 1.14 23.73
#